data_AF-A0A7C7E818-F1
#
_entry.id   AF-A0A7C7E818-F1
#
_cell.length_a   1.000
_cell.length_b   1.000
_cell.length_c   1.000
_cell.angle_alpha   90.00
_cell.angle_beta   90.00
_cell.angle_gamma   90.00
#
_symmetry.space_group_name_H-M   'P 1'
#
loop_
_entity.id
_entity.type
_entity.pdbx_description
1 polymer ?
#
loop_
_entity_poly.entity_id
_entity_poly.type
_entity_poly.pdbx_seq_one_letter_code
_entity_poly.pdbx_strand_id
1 'polypeptide(L)'
;MKEKEQKFKQVLSLFIIFVLTFIMTCGCSTEEKKEKVKLNGSPFAILEEEEEEVKAKLYYWDLEHKKIKDESKIMYTILKKEVPKEIYKKSPISWDGKGHLVIPSYAQVSQEYQGNVEKVEIPLQERIIWRKDVKLVSKEKDKYILVFTENSKNKEIELVIPPHFFKGNDGKEYRIGETGTVAGIIKKGNEVFILYSCFIPGAGEIYAKLFIAKYDLKAEKIEWREVEIPENAELSPALPPLPDNTTSIEKSFFIPTLTVPAEVDIDSMKLKPINNIIEYQKKYASETLKSAMPVNIEILGSYEDILFVGIQMVKPTEPPELYVFALKDGQMMGLLRRTEKGIELIDQENKVVETYDIPRSSSFGGERDIIFPNTSGTNSMME
;
A
#
# COMPACT_ATOMS: atom_id res chain seq x y z
N MET A 1 -58.47 60.51 -6.48
CA MET A 1 -58.04 59.32 -7.27
C MET A 1 -56.53 59.27 -7.46
N LYS A 2 -55.90 60.34 -7.97
CA LYS A 2 -54.44 60.44 -8.21
C LYS A 2 -53.54 60.14 -6.99
N GLU A 3 -53.95 60.57 -5.79
CA GLU A 3 -53.16 60.39 -4.56
C GLU A 3 -53.13 58.93 -4.06
N LYS A 4 -54.22 58.17 -4.28
CA LYS A 4 -54.29 56.73 -3.95
C LYS A 4 -53.45 55.90 -4.94
N GLU A 5 -53.46 56.24 -6.23
CA GLU A 5 -52.58 55.61 -7.22
C GLU A 5 -51.10 55.88 -6.94
N GLN A 6 -50.75 57.09 -6.48
CA GLN A 6 -49.38 57.44 -6.16
C GLN A 6 -48.86 56.69 -4.93
N LYS A 7 -49.69 56.55 -3.88
CA LYS A 7 -49.39 55.71 -2.71
C LYS A 7 -49.29 54.22 -3.09
N PHE A 8 -50.17 53.74 -3.97
CA PHE A 8 -50.11 52.35 -4.45
C PHE A 8 -48.84 52.07 -5.26
N LYS A 9 -48.42 53.00 -6.13
CA LYS A 9 -47.14 52.89 -6.87
C LYS A 9 -45.92 52.94 -5.95
N GLN A 10 -45.94 53.76 -4.91
CA GLN A 10 -44.86 53.80 -3.91
C GLN A 10 -44.77 52.49 -3.11
N VAL A 11 -45.90 51.93 -2.67
CA VAL A 11 -45.93 50.64 -1.96
C VAL A 11 -45.47 49.49 -2.87
N LEU A 12 -45.91 49.48 -4.13
CA LEU A 12 -45.50 48.47 -5.10
C LEU A 12 -43.99 48.56 -5.41
N SER A 13 -43.44 49.77 -5.54
CA SER A 13 -42.01 49.99 -5.73
C SER A 13 -41.20 49.52 -4.52
N LEU A 14 -41.66 49.80 -3.29
CA LEU A 14 -41.03 49.32 -2.06
C LEU A 14 -41.08 47.79 -1.96
N PHE A 15 -42.19 47.17 -2.34
CA PHE A 15 -42.34 45.72 -2.35
C PHE A 15 -41.43 45.05 -3.38
N ILE A 16 -41.30 45.63 -4.58
CA ILE A 16 -40.39 45.13 -5.62
C ILE A 16 -38.93 45.25 -5.17
N ILE A 17 -38.54 46.39 -4.58
CA ILE A 17 -37.18 46.57 -4.04
C ILE A 17 -36.91 45.56 -2.92
N PHE A 18 -37.87 45.35 -2.00
CA PHE A 18 -37.76 44.39 -0.92
C PHE A 18 -37.62 42.95 -1.44
N VAL A 19 -38.41 42.54 -2.42
CA VAL A 19 -38.31 41.21 -3.05
C VAL A 19 -36.97 41.05 -3.79
N LEU A 20 -36.50 42.06 -4.52
CA LEU A 20 -35.22 42.01 -5.22
C LEU A 20 -34.02 41.99 -4.24
N THR A 21 -34.09 42.72 -3.13
CA THR A 21 -33.06 42.63 -2.07
C THR A 21 -33.11 41.29 -1.34
N PHE A 22 -34.31 40.76 -1.07
CA PHE A 22 -34.47 39.44 -0.45
C PHE A 22 -33.96 38.31 -1.35
N ILE A 23 -34.17 38.39 -2.67
CA ILE A 23 -33.61 37.42 -3.63
C ILE A 23 -32.08 37.55 -3.72
N MET A 24 -31.51 38.76 -3.64
CA MET A 24 -30.04 38.92 -3.59
C MET A 24 -29.42 38.49 -2.26
N THR A 25 -30.14 38.56 -1.13
CA THR A 25 -29.63 38.11 0.17
C THR A 25 -29.94 36.64 0.49
N CYS A 26 -30.95 36.04 -0.15
CA CYS A 26 -31.31 34.63 0.01
C CYS A 26 -30.90 33.74 -1.20
N GLY A 27 -30.29 34.31 -2.23
CA GLY A 27 -29.88 33.63 -3.47
C GLY A 27 -28.43 33.16 -3.52
N CYS A 28 -27.71 33.17 -2.38
CA CYS A 28 -26.52 32.36 -2.19
C CYS A 28 -26.77 31.42 -1.01
N SER A 29 -27.68 30.45 -1.20
CA SER A 29 -27.35 29.14 -0.66
C SER A 29 -26.12 28.69 -1.44
N THR A 30 -24.93 29.01 -0.91
CA THR A 30 -23.84 28.08 -1.00
C THR A 30 -24.47 26.75 -0.63
N GLU A 31 -24.68 25.87 -1.62
CA GLU A 31 -24.53 24.46 -1.35
C GLU A 31 -23.21 24.41 -0.59
N GLU A 32 -23.31 24.30 0.73
CA GLU A 32 -22.29 23.63 1.49
C GLU A 32 -22.16 22.32 0.73
N LYS A 33 -21.20 22.27 -0.20
CA LYS A 33 -20.46 21.06 -0.47
C LYS A 33 -20.24 20.54 0.92
N LYS A 34 -21.01 19.52 1.31
CA LYS A 34 -20.71 18.72 2.49
C LYS A 34 -19.23 18.53 2.35
N GLU A 35 -18.45 19.23 3.19
CA GLU A 35 -17.04 18.97 3.28
C GLU A 35 -17.03 17.47 3.48
N LYS A 36 -16.50 16.74 2.48
CA LYS A 36 -16.31 15.31 2.60
C LYS A 36 -15.55 15.20 3.90
N VAL A 37 -16.23 14.73 4.95
CA VAL A 37 -15.67 14.56 6.29
C VAL A 37 -14.33 13.91 6.03
N LYS A 38 -13.26 14.64 6.31
CA LYS A 38 -11.90 14.16 6.08
C LYS A 38 -11.85 12.86 6.84
N LEU A 39 -11.85 11.74 6.12
CA LEU A 39 -11.82 10.42 6.72
C LEU A 39 -10.44 10.33 7.36
N ASN A 40 -10.37 10.63 8.66
CA ASN A 40 -9.14 10.59 9.46
C ASN A 40 -8.71 9.14 9.79
N GLY A 41 -9.27 8.14 9.10
CA GLY A 41 -8.96 6.73 9.31
C GLY A 41 -8.03 6.19 8.23
N SER A 42 -7.24 5.18 8.59
CA SER A 42 -6.45 4.39 7.66
C SER A 42 -7.37 3.43 6.89
N PRO A 43 -7.46 3.51 5.56
CA PRO A 43 -8.31 2.62 4.79
C PRO A 43 -7.74 1.20 4.78
N PHE A 44 -8.62 0.20 4.73
CA PHE A 44 -8.28 -1.19 4.45
C PHE A 44 -9.47 -1.88 3.77
N ALA A 45 -9.24 -2.96 3.06
CA ALA A 45 -10.30 -3.73 2.41
C ALA A 45 -10.37 -5.15 2.96
N ILE A 46 -11.57 -5.72 2.96
CA ILE A 46 -11.81 -7.14 3.25
C ILE A 46 -12.32 -7.78 1.97
N LEU A 47 -11.71 -8.89 1.58
CA LEU A 47 -12.14 -9.76 0.51
C LEU A 47 -13.23 -10.70 1.03
N GLU A 48 -14.43 -10.51 0.52
CA GLU A 48 -15.55 -11.41 0.76
C GLU A 48 -15.75 -12.30 -0.46
N GLU A 49 -15.61 -13.61 -0.24
CA GLU A 49 -15.79 -14.60 -1.29
C GLU A 49 -17.20 -15.20 -1.19
N GLU A 50 -18.00 -14.96 -2.23
CA GLU A 50 -19.32 -15.55 -2.46
C GLU A 50 -19.19 -16.72 -3.46
N GLU A 51 -20.26 -17.46 -3.77
CA GLU A 51 -20.16 -18.67 -4.63
C GLU A 51 -19.49 -18.37 -5.98
N GLU A 52 -19.86 -17.26 -6.62
CA GLU A 52 -19.48 -16.92 -8.00
C GLU A 52 -18.48 -15.77 -8.11
N GLU A 53 -18.27 -15.01 -7.03
CA GLU A 53 -17.51 -13.77 -7.07
C GLU A 53 -16.73 -13.50 -5.78
N VAL A 54 -15.73 -12.63 -5.89
CA VAL A 54 -14.96 -12.08 -4.76
C VAL A 54 -15.10 -10.56 -4.77
N LYS A 55 -15.58 -9.98 -3.68
CA LYS A 55 -15.78 -8.54 -3.51
C LYS A 55 -14.75 -7.96 -2.55
N ALA A 56 -14.11 -6.85 -2.90
CA ALA A 56 -13.31 -6.07 -1.97
C ALA A 56 -14.16 -4.96 -1.35
N LYS A 57 -14.48 -5.07 -0.05
CA LYS A 57 -15.22 -4.06 0.70
C LYS A 57 -14.31 -3.15 1.50
N LEU A 58 -14.52 -1.84 1.40
CA LEU A 58 -13.71 -0.82 2.05
C LEU A 58 -14.19 -0.51 3.47
N TYR A 59 -13.22 -0.42 4.38
CA TYR A 59 -13.37 -0.01 5.76
C TYR A 59 -12.31 1.04 6.09
N TYR A 60 -12.55 1.80 7.17
CA TYR A 60 -11.59 2.79 7.68
C TYR A 60 -11.28 2.53 9.15
N TRP A 61 -10.01 2.38 9.47
CA TRP A 61 -9.53 2.25 10.84
C TRP A 61 -9.16 3.62 11.40
N ASP A 62 -10.00 4.14 12.30
CA ASP A 62 -9.70 5.31 13.11
C ASP A 62 -8.77 4.91 14.26
N LEU A 63 -7.48 5.14 14.05
CA LEU A 63 -6.42 4.82 15.01
C LEU A 63 -6.49 5.69 16.27
N GLU A 64 -7.02 6.91 16.16
CA GLU A 64 -7.13 7.86 17.27
C GLU A 64 -8.27 7.46 18.22
N HIS A 65 -9.45 7.19 17.66
CA HIS A 65 -10.64 6.83 18.43
C HIS A 65 -10.80 5.32 18.65
N LYS A 66 -9.87 4.50 18.13
CA LYS A 66 -9.88 3.03 18.21
C LYS A 66 -11.18 2.42 17.72
N LYS A 67 -11.62 2.84 16.53
CA LYS A 67 -12.86 2.36 15.91
C LYS A 67 -12.63 2.02 14.45
N ILE A 68 -13.38 1.06 13.95
CA ILE A 68 -13.55 0.83 12.52
C ILE A 68 -14.86 1.49 12.10
N LYS A 69 -14.77 2.31 11.06
CA LYS A 69 -15.92 2.81 10.33
C LYS A 69 -16.15 1.89 9.14
N ASP A 70 -17.29 1.24 9.16
CA ASP A 70 -17.80 0.45 8.04
C ASP A 70 -18.47 1.39 7.03
N GLU A 71 -17.87 1.50 5.85
CA GLU A 71 -18.52 2.14 4.71
C GLU A 71 -19.25 1.11 3.84
N SER A 72 -18.91 -0.18 3.96
CA SER A 72 -19.43 -1.31 3.17
C SER A 72 -19.43 -1.07 1.66
N LYS A 73 -18.58 -0.14 1.19
CA LYS A 73 -18.45 0.22 -0.21
C LYS A 73 -17.62 -0.83 -0.91
N ILE A 74 -18.19 -1.42 -1.96
CA ILE A 74 -17.45 -2.31 -2.86
C ILE A 74 -16.48 -1.44 -3.67
N MET A 75 -15.19 -1.80 -3.64
CA MET A 75 -14.16 -1.17 -4.45
C MET A 75 -14.10 -1.84 -5.83
N TYR A 76 -14.05 -3.16 -5.84
CA TYR A 76 -14.05 -3.99 -7.03
C TYR A 76 -14.60 -5.39 -6.73
N THR A 77 -14.98 -6.08 -7.81
CA THR A 77 -15.49 -7.45 -7.82
C THR A 77 -14.70 -8.27 -8.84
N ILE A 78 -14.38 -9.52 -8.51
CA ILE A 78 -13.76 -10.48 -9.43
C ILE A 78 -14.71 -11.66 -9.61
N LEU A 79 -15.09 -11.97 -10.84
CA LEU A 79 -15.90 -13.14 -11.16
C LEU A 79 -15.00 -14.39 -11.23
N LYS A 80 -15.27 -15.39 -10.40
CA LYS A 80 -14.41 -16.60 -10.29
C LYS A 80 -14.38 -17.43 -11.57
N LYS A 81 -15.48 -17.42 -12.34
CA LYS A 81 -15.57 -18.12 -13.62
C LYS A 81 -14.59 -17.62 -14.66
N GLU A 82 -14.06 -16.41 -14.49
CA GLU A 82 -13.20 -15.74 -15.47
C GLU A 82 -11.71 -15.85 -15.11
N VAL A 83 -11.36 -16.38 -13.92
CA VAL A 83 -10.00 -16.26 -13.37
C VAL A 83 -9.62 -17.48 -12.52
N PRO A 84 -8.46 -18.12 -12.76
CA PRO A 84 -7.90 -19.14 -11.86
C PRO A 84 -7.76 -18.64 -10.40
N LYS A 85 -7.92 -19.55 -9.44
CA LYS A 85 -7.95 -19.21 -8.01
C LYS A 85 -6.68 -18.51 -7.53
N GLU A 86 -5.56 -18.84 -8.14
CA GLU A 86 -4.23 -18.36 -7.83
C GLU A 86 -4.03 -16.90 -8.29
N ILE A 87 -4.85 -16.41 -9.22
CA ILE A 87 -4.66 -15.14 -9.91
C ILE A 87 -5.54 -14.03 -9.29
N TYR A 88 -6.78 -14.32 -8.86
CA TYR A 88 -7.63 -13.29 -8.23
C TYR A 88 -7.04 -12.73 -6.93
N LYS A 89 -6.17 -13.51 -6.27
CA LYS A 89 -5.51 -13.15 -5.00
C LYS A 89 -4.40 -12.11 -5.15
N LYS A 90 -3.93 -11.83 -6.37
CA LYS A 90 -2.98 -10.73 -6.66
C LYS A 90 -3.64 -9.35 -6.68
N SER A 91 -4.94 -9.26 -6.46
CA SER A 91 -5.67 -7.99 -6.49
C SER A 91 -5.79 -7.38 -5.09
N PRO A 92 -5.56 -6.07 -4.93
CA PRO A 92 -5.01 -5.16 -5.93
C PRO A 92 -3.50 -5.36 -6.07
N ILE A 93 -2.96 -5.01 -7.23
CA ILE A 93 -1.50 -4.98 -7.43
C ILE A 93 -0.90 -3.81 -6.68
N SER A 94 -1.58 -2.66 -6.69
CA SER A 94 -1.14 -1.46 -5.98
C SER A 94 -2.36 -0.62 -5.59
N TRP A 95 -2.34 -0.06 -4.38
CA TRP A 95 -3.41 0.78 -3.86
C TRP A 95 -2.87 1.84 -2.90
N ASP A 96 -3.25 3.10 -3.10
CA ASP A 96 -2.79 4.24 -2.28
C ASP A 96 -3.74 4.66 -1.15
N GLY A 97 -4.89 3.99 -1.00
CA GLY A 97 -5.90 4.30 -0.01
C GLY A 97 -6.80 5.52 -0.30
N LYS A 98 -6.41 6.42 -1.22
CA LYS A 98 -7.10 7.71 -1.45
C LYS A 98 -7.75 7.85 -2.83
N GLY A 99 -7.32 7.06 -3.82
CA GLY A 99 -7.90 7.15 -5.16
C GLY A 99 -7.00 6.71 -6.31
N HIS A 100 -5.92 5.98 -6.09
CA HIS A 100 -5.21 5.28 -7.15
C HIS A 100 -5.17 3.79 -6.84
N LEU A 101 -5.72 3.00 -7.76
CA LEU A 101 -5.87 1.57 -7.62
C LEU A 101 -5.41 0.90 -8.92
N VAL A 102 -4.42 0.04 -8.83
CA VAL A 102 -3.96 -0.80 -9.94
C VAL A 102 -4.51 -2.20 -9.71
N ILE A 103 -5.35 -2.67 -10.62
CA ILE A 103 -6.01 -3.97 -10.50
C ILE A 103 -5.93 -4.74 -11.82
N PRO A 104 -6.10 -6.06 -11.76
CA PRO A 104 -6.21 -6.86 -12.95
C PRO A 104 -7.39 -6.43 -13.85
N SER A 105 -7.25 -6.59 -15.16
CA SER A 105 -8.23 -6.14 -16.17
C SER A 105 -9.59 -6.82 -16.05
N TYR A 106 -9.60 -8.08 -15.60
CA TYR A 106 -10.79 -8.88 -15.33
C TYR A 106 -11.60 -8.39 -14.11
N ALA A 107 -11.04 -7.57 -13.24
CA ALA A 107 -11.76 -7.03 -12.09
C ALA A 107 -12.77 -5.97 -12.53
N GLN A 108 -13.99 -6.06 -12.02
CA GLN A 108 -15.05 -5.08 -12.25
C GLN A 108 -14.99 -4.01 -11.16
N VAL A 109 -14.84 -2.75 -11.57
CA VAL A 109 -14.67 -1.62 -10.64
C VAL A 109 -16.02 -0.93 -10.41
N SER A 110 -16.34 -0.67 -9.15
CA SER A 110 -17.53 0.09 -8.80
C SER A 110 -17.46 1.52 -9.36
N GLN A 111 -18.60 2.07 -9.78
CA GLN A 111 -18.67 3.34 -10.51
C GLN A 111 -17.94 4.51 -9.82
N GLU A 112 -17.96 4.55 -8.49
CA GLU A 112 -17.28 5.57 -7.67
C GLU A 112 -15.74 5.60 -7.85
N TYR A 113 -15.14 4.49 -8.28
CA TYR A 113 -13.69 4.35 -8.42
C TYR A 113 -13.21 4.39 -9.88
N GLN A 114 -14.11 4.32 -10.87
CA GLN A 114 -13.73 4.17 -12.30
C GLN A 114 -12.78 5.24 -12.83
N GLY A 115 -12.84 6.48 -12.34
CA GLY A 115 -11.95 7.57 -12.77
C GLY A 115 -10.51 7.47 -12.24
N ASN A 116 -10.23 6.47 -11.42
CA ASN A 116 -9.10 6.42 -10.49
C ASN A 116 -8.40 5.04 -10.50
N VAL A 117 -8.69 4.22 -11.52
CA VAL A 117 -8.17 2.86 -11.66
C VAL A 117 -7.28 2.71 -12.90
N GLU A 118 -6.12 2.08 -12.72
CA GLU A 118 -5.33 1.49 -13.81
C GLU A 118 -5.66 0.00 -13.89
N LYS A 119 -6.21 -0.43 -15.04
CA LYS A 119 -6.46 -1.85 -15.32
C LYS A 119 -5.27 -2.44 -16.06
N VAL A 120 -4.80 -3.61 -15.63
CA VAL A 120 -3.64 -4.29 -16.22
C VAL A 120 -3.92 -5.76 -16.48
N GLU A 121 -3.40 -6.28 -17.58
CA GLU A 121 -3.49 -7.72 -17.86
C GLU A 121 -2.52 -8.50 -16.97
N ILE A 122 -2.92 -9.69 -16.53
CA ILE A 122 -2.10 -10.58 -15.70
C ILE A 122 -2.25 -12.02 -16.18
N PRO A 123 -1.16 -12.79 -16.32
CA PRO A 123 0.24 -12.33 -16.28
C PRO A 123 0.59 -11.53 -17.54
N LEU A 124 1.40 -10.49 -17.40
CA LEU A 124 1.92 -9.72 -18.54
C LEU A 124 3.36 -10.16 -18.84
N GLN A 125 3.74 -10.20 -20.12
CA GLN A 125 5.11 -10.54 -20.52
C GLN A 125 6.13 -9.48 -20.08
N GLU A 126 5.74 -8.20 -20.06
CA GLU A 126 6.55 -7.10 -19.55
C GLU A 126 6.30 -6.92 -18.05
N ARG A 127 7.36 -7.08 -17.25
CA ARG A 127 7.32 -6.84 -15.80
C ARG A 127 7.24 -5.35 -15.51
N ILE A 128 6.20 -4.92 -14.81
CA ILE A 128 6.01 -3.55 -14.37
C ILE A 128 6.09 -3.51 -12.85
N ILE A 129 6.81 -2.52 -12.33
CA ILE A 129 6.96 -2.27 -10.89
C ILE A 129 6.31 -0.93 -10.59
N TRP A 130 5.28 -0.93 -9.76
CA TRP A 130 4.56 0.27 -9.38
C TRP A 130 5.08 0.87 -8.08
N ARG A 131 4.95 2.19 -7.98
CA ARG A 131 4.91 2.99 -6.75
C ARG A 131 3.94 4.15 -6.98
N LYS A 132 3.52 4.81 -5.91
CA LYS A 132 2.82 6.08 -5.98
C LYS A 132 3.56 7.07 -6.91
N ASP A 133 2.86 7.56 -7.93
CA ASP A 133 3.31 8.58 -8.90
C ASP A 133 4.50 8.19 -9.80
N VAL A 134 4.98 6.94 -9.74
CA VAL A 134 6.09 6.44 -10.58
C VAL A 134 5.97 4.93 -10.82
N LYS A 135 6.22 4.47 -12.04
CA LYS A 135 6.33 3.05 -12.38
C LYS A 135 7.50 2.78 -13.30
N LEU A 136 8.04 1.57 -13.21
CA LEU A 136 9.18 1.10 -13.99
C LEU A 136 8.73 -0.10 -14.84
N VAL A 137 8.73 0.05 -16.16
CA VAL A 137 8.33 -1.00 -17.13
C VAL A 137 9.58 -1.65 -17.67
N SER A 138 9.79 -2.93 -17.38
CA SER A 138 10.92 -3.73 -17.89
C SER A 138 10.69 -4.06 -19.36
N LYS A 139 11.62 -3.67 -20.22
CA LYS A 139 11.61 -4.01 -21.65
C LYS A 139 12.58 -5.13 -21.98
N GLU A 140 13.82 -5.00 -21.51
CA GLU A 140 14.88 -5.98 -21.66
C GLU A 140 15.76 -5.95 -20.41
N LYS A 141 16.77 -6.83 -20.34
CA LYS A 141 17.76 -6.81 -19.27
C LYS A 141 18.41 -5.42 -19.17
N ASP A 142 18.33 -4.82 -17.98
CA ASP A 142 18.85 -3.49 -17.63
C ASP A 142 18.24 -2.30 -18.42
N LYS A 143 17.16 -2.51 -19.21
CA LYS A 143 16.47 -1.46 -19.95
C LYS A 143 15.01 -1.34 -19.51
N TYR A 144 14.63 -0.13 -19.15
CA TYR A 144 13.32 0.16 -18.59
C TYR A 144 12.70 1.39 -19.26
N ILE A 145 11.38 1.50 -19.22
CA ILE A 145 10.67 2.77 -19.37
C ILE A 145 10.27 3.23 -17.97
N LEU A 146 10.80 4.38 -17.57
CA LEU A 146 10.41 5.06 -16.35
C LEU A 146 9.23 5.97 -16.67
N VAL A 147 8.07 5.69 -16.08
CA VAL A 147 6.85 6.49 -16.22
C VAL A 147 6.56 7.20 -14.92
N PHE A 148 6.35 8.52 -14.94
CA PHE A 148 6.01 9.29 -13.74
C PHE A 148 5.12 10.48 -14.05
N THR A 149 4.38 10.95 -13.04
CA THR A 149 3.51 12.12 -13.18
C THR A 149 4.25 13.38 -12.77
N GLU A 150 4.24 14.40 -13.63
CA GLU A 150 4.75 15.74 -13.32
C GLU A 150 3.81 16.79 -13.91
N ASN A 151 3.39 17.77 -13.09
CA ASN A 151 2.42 18.81 -13.50
C ASN A 151 1.14 18.24 -14.14
N SER A 152 0.60 17.17 -13.55
CA SER A 152 -0.60 16.45 -14.02
C SER A 152 -0.49 15.85 -15.42
N LYS A 153 0.75 15.63 -15.90
CA LYS A 153 1.03 14.91 -17.15
C LYS A 153 1.95 13.74 -16.87
N ASN A 154 1.67 12.62 -17.52
CA ASN A 154 2.58 11.49 -17.52
C ASN A 154 3.77 11.82 -18.42
N LYS A 155 4.97 11.55 -17.91
CA LYS A 155 6.23 11.57 -18.64
C LYS A 155 6.75 10.15 -18.71
N GLU A 156 7.38 9.84 -19.84
CA GLU A 156 8.02 8.57 -20.10
C GLU A 156 9.48 8.85 -20.49
N ILE A 157 10.41 8.14 -19.87
CA ILE A 157 11.83 8.25 -20.15
C ILE A 157 12.38 6.84 -20.34
N GLU A 158 13.11 6.62 -21.42
CA GLU A 158 13.92 5.42 -21.58
C GLU A 158 15.10 5.45 -20.61
N LEU A 159 15.15 4.47 -19.72
CA LEU A 159 16.15 4.34 -18.69
C LEU A 159 17.02 3.12 -18.98
N VAL A 160 18.29 3.35 -19.29
CA VAL A 160 19.30 2.30 -19.39
C VAL A 160 20.14 2.33 -18.13
N ILE A 161 20.07 1.25 -17.37
CA ILE A 161 20.81 1.12 -16.12
C ILE A 161 22.21 0.57 -16.44
N PRO A 162 23.30 1.35 -16.22
CA PRO A 162 24.63 0.89 -16.54
C PRO A 162 25.01 -0.30 -15.65
N PRO A 163 25.78 -1.26 -16.17
CA PRO A 163 26.22 -2.41 -15.40
C PRO A 163 27.03 -1.93 -14.19
N HIS A 164 26.72 -2.49 -13.02
CA HIS A 164 27.49 -2.31 -11.80
C HIS A 164 28.03 -3.65 -11.34
N PHE A 165 29.32 -3.65 -11.03
CA PHE A 165 30.07 -4.82 -10.59
C PHE A 165 30.49 -4.63 -9.15
N PHE A 166 30.44 -5.70 -8.36
CA PHE A 166 30.83 -5.69 -6.97
C PHE A 166 31.50 -7.01 -6.61
N LYS A 167 32.35 -7.01 -5.58
CA LYS A 167 33.01 -8.23 -5.10
C LYS A 167 32.16 -8.90 -4.02
N GLY A 168 31.94 -10.20 -4.18
CA GLY A 168 31.38 -11.05 -3.14
C GLY A 168 32.42 -11.38 -2.08
N ASN A 169 31.96 -11.98 -0.97
CA ASN A 169 32.85 -12.42 0.11
C ASN A 169 33.77 -13.58 -0.33
N ASP A 170 33.41 -14.31 -1.38
CA ASP A 170 34.28 -15.32 -2.02
C ASP A 170 35.37 -14.72 -2.92
N GLY A 171 35.45 -13.39 -3.00
CA GLY A 171 36.43 -12.64 -3.80
C GLY A 171 36.09 -12.54 -5.29
N LYS A 172 35.02 -13.18 -5.76
CA LYS A 172 34.59 -13.10 -7.16
C LYS A 172 33.82 -11.81 -7.43
N GLU A 173 33.87 -11.39 -8.68
CA GLU A 173 33.11 -10.25 -9.17
C GLU A 173 31.73 -10.71 -9.66
N TYR A 174 30.70 -9.98 -9.24
CA TYR A 174 29.30 -10.21 -9.59
C TYR A 174 28.72 -8.95 -10.20
N ARG A 175 27.73 -9.14 -11.07
CA ARG A 175 26.97 -8.05 -11.69
C ARG A 175 25.58 -7.95 -11.06
N ILE A 176 25.16 -6.73 -10.71
CA ILE A 176 23.82 -6.50 -10.15
C ILE A 176 22.72 -6.96 -11.11
N GLY A 177 22.81 -6.66 -12.41
CA GLY A 177 21.80 -7.09 -13.40
C GLY A 177 21.68 -8.60 -13.61
N GLU A 178 22.54 -9.42 -12.99
CA GLU A 178 22.50 -10.89 -13.05
C GLU A 178 22.08 -11.54 -11.74
N THR A 179 22.38 -10.89 -10.62
CA THR A 179 22.16 -11.44 -9.27
C THR A 179 21.09 -10.67 -8.50
N GLY A 180 20.69 -9.52 -9.02
CA GLY A 180 19.81 -8.55 -8.39
C GLY A 180 18.41 -8.55 -8.97
N THR A 181 17.43 -8.35 -8.09
CA THR A 181 16.05 -8.07 -8.48
C THR A 181 15.63 -6.71 -7.95
N VAL A 182 14.89 -5.94 -8.75
CA VAL A 182 14.29 -4.69 -8.29
C VAL A 182 13.24 -5.01 -7.22
N ALA A 183 13.46 -4.51 -6.01
CA ALA A 183 12.60 -4.67 -4.86
C ALA A 183 11.63 -3.49 -4.67
N GLY A 184 11.98 -2.30 -5.16
CA GLY A 184 11.13 -1.12 -5.02
C GLY A 184 11.67 0.09 -5.77
N ILE A 185 10.80 1.08 -5.94
CA ILE A 185 11.13 2.37 -6.55
C ILE A 185 10.55 3.51 -5.71
N ILE A 186 11.26 4.64 -5.61
CA ILE A 186 10.81 5.90 -4.98
C ILE A 186 11.18 7.06 -5.91
N LYS A 187 10.29 8.04 -6.08
CA LYS A 187 10.61 9.32 -6.72
C LYS A 187 10.55 10.44 -5.68
N LYS A 188 11.61 11.25 -5.62
CA LYS A 188 11.73 12.41 -4.71
C LYS A 188 12.28 13.59 -5.49
N GLY A 189 11.42 14.57 -5.75
CA GLY A 189 11.79 15.72 -6.59
C GLY A 189 12.26 15.27 -7.99
N ASN A 190 13.50 15.61 -8.33
CA ASN A 190 14.13 15.26 -9.61
C ASN A 190 14.91 13.93 -9.57
N GLU A 191 14.79 13.16 -8.49
CA GLU A 191 15.57 11.95 -8.29
C GLU A 191 14.65 10.73 -8.21
N VAL A 192 15.07 9.63 -8.83
CA VAL A 192 14.42 8.32 -8.73
C VAL A 192 15.41 7.33 -8.11
N PHE A 193 14.96 6.60 -7.11
CA PHE A 193 15.73 5.62 -6.37
C PHE A 193 15.15 4.25 -6.65
N ILE A 194 15.97 3.32 -7.13
CA ILE A 194 15.59 1.95 -7.46
C ILE A 194 16.36 1.03 -6.52
N LEU A 195 15.64 0.31 -5.66
CA LEU A 195 16.22 -0.64 -4.71
C LEU A 195 16.40 -2.00 -5.39
N TYR A 196 17.60 -2.55 -5.27
CA TYR A 196 17.96 -3.88 -5.74
C TYR A 196 18.29 -4.79 -4.56
N SER A 197 17.71 -5.99 -4.55
CA SER A 197 18.09 -7.09 -3.67
C SER A 197 18.92 -8.12 -4.45
N CYS A 198 20.16 -8.33 -4.01
CA CYS A 198 21.10 -9.25 -4.64
C CYS A 198 21.38 -10.44 -3.74
N PHE A 199 21.17 -11.66 -4.24
CA PHE A 199 21.50 -12.90 -3.55
C PHE A 199 22.53 -13.68 -4.35
N ILE A 200 23.62 -14.06 -3.71
CA ILE A 200 24.74 -14.76 -4.35
C ILE A 200 24.96 -16.11 -3.68
N PRO A 201 25.00 -17.21 -4.46
CA PRO A 201 25.37 -18.51 -3.91
C PRO A 201 26.86 -18.52 -3.53
N GLY A 202 27.14 -18.74 -2.26
CA GLY A 202 28.47 -19.02 -1.70
C GLY A 202 28.63 -20.50 -1.34
N ALA A 203 29.84 -20.90 -0.95
CA ALA A 203 30.13 -22.25 -0.49
C ALA A 203 29.51 -22.49 0.90
N GLY A 204 28.25 -22.92 0.94
CA GLY A 204 27.51 -23.23 2.17
C GLY A 204 26.75 -22.04 2.78
N GLU A 205 26.90 -20.84 2.23
CA GLU A 205 26.21 -19.62 2.67
C GLU A 205 25.67 -18.84 1.47
N ILE A 206 24.61 -18.06 1.67
CA ILE A 206 24.08 -17.16 0.64
C ILE A 206 24.37 -15.73 1.07
N TYR A 207 25.11 -15.00 0.24
CA TYR A 207 25.41 -13.60 0.52
C TYR A 207 24.29 -12.72 0.01
N ALA A 208 23.80 -11.84 0.88
CA ALA A 208 22.82 -10.84 0.51
C ALA A 208 23.45 -9.45 0.51
N LYS A 209 23.24 -8.70 -0.56
CA LYS A 209 23.59 -7.27 -0.65
C LYS A 209 22.39 -6.48 -1.14
N LEU A 210 22.31 -5.23 -0.70
CA LEU A 210 21.31 -4.27 -1.14
C LEU A 210 22.01 -3.11 -1.83
N PHE A 211 21.45 -2.67 -2.95
CA PHE A 211 21.97 -1.53 -3.69
C PHE A 211 20.85 -0.57 -4.06
N ILE A 212 21.17 0.71 -4.14
CA ILE A 212 20.28 1.74 -4.66
C ILE A 212 20.91 2.34 -5.91
N ALA A 213 20.21 2.22 -7.04
CA ALA A 213 20.49 3.02 -8.23
C ALA A 213 19.72 4.34 -8.12
N LYS A 214 20.45 5.44 -7.97
CA LYS A 214 19.92 6.80 -7.96
C LYS A 214 20.01 7.38 -9.36
N TYR A 215 18.88 7.67 -9.98
CA TYR A 215 18.76 8.34 -11.27
C TYR A 215 18.38 9.82 -11.08
N ASP A 216 19.21 10.72 -11.61
CA ASP A 216 18.90 12.15 -11.68
C ASP A 216 18.17 12.46 -13.00
N LEU A 217 16.92 12.94 -12.93
CA LEU A 217 16.07 13.23 -14.08
C LEU A 217 16.55 14.42 -14.93
N LYS A 218 17.40 15.29 -14.39
CA LYS A 218 17.91 16.47 -15.12
C LYS A 218 19.27 16.20 -15.75
N ALA A 219 20.15 15.53 -15.00
CA ALA A 219 21.48 15.17 -15.48
C ALA A 219 21.49 13.87 -16.29
N GLU A 220 20.38 13.12 -16.26
CA GLU A 220 20.23 11.80 -16.88
C GLU A 220 21.35 10.83 -16.48
N LYS A 221 21.77 10.90 -15.21
CA LYS A 221 22.90 10.15 -14.68
C LYS A 221 22.44 9.18 -13.60
N ILE A 222 23.02 7.97 -13.62
CA ILE A 222 22.84 6.97 -12.57
C ILE A 222 24.08 6.92 -11.67
N GLU A 223 23.84 6.91 -10.36
CA GLU A 223 24.82 6.65 -9.33
C GLU A 223 24.40 5.41 -8.54
N TRP A 224 25.34 4.49 -8.35
CA TRP A 224 25.14 3.27 -7.57
C TRP A 224 25.69 3.46 -6.16
N ARG A 225 24.92 3.00 -5.16
CA ARG A 225 25.37 2.95 -3.77
C ARG A 225 25.00 1.61 -3.15
N GLU A 226 25.93 1.03 -2.40
CA GLU A 226 25.67 -0.11 -1.54
C GLU A 226 25.01 0.37 -0.25
N VAL A 227 24.01 -0.38 0.22
CA VAL A 227 23.35 -0.14 1.50
C VAL A 227 24.09 -0.93 2.59
N GLU A 228 24.43 -0.25 3.68
CA GLU A 228 25.04 -0.87 4.86
C GLU A 228 24.00 -1.74 5.58
N ILE A 229 24.28 -3.04 5.67
CA ILE A 229 23.45 -4.02 6.38
C ILE A 229 24.13 -4.33 7.72
N PRO A 230 23.48 -4.08 8.87
CA PRO A 230 24.03 -4.41 10.18
C PRO A 230 24.07 -5.94 10.39
N GLU A 231 25.01 -6.41 11.21
CA GLU A 231 25.24 -7.85 11.47
C GLU A 231 24.01 -8.60 12.00
N ASN A 232 23.09 -7.90 12.68
CA ASN A 232 21.88 -8.48 13.24
C ASN A 232 20.68 -8.50 12.28
N ALA A 233 20.85 -8.04 11.04
CA ALA A 233 19.83 -8.11 9.99
C ALA A 233 20.14 -9.24 9.01
N GLU A 234 19.22 -10.19 8.88
CA GLU A 234 19.41 -11.37 8.02
C GLU A 234 18.44 -11.33 6.83
N LEU A 235 18.97 -11.02 5.66
CA LEU A 235 18.25 -11.13 4.40
C LEU A 235 18.35 -12.56 3.88
N SER A 236 17.27 -13.08 3.29
CA SER A 236 17.23 -14.46 2.80
C SER A 236 16.56 -14.56 1.44
N PRO A 237 17.06 -15.42 0.53
CA PRO A 237 16.38 -15.72 -0.72
C PRO A 237 15.09 -16.52 -0.52
N ALA A 238 14.83 -17.06 0.68
CA ALA A 238 13.54 -17.68 1.01
C ALA A 238 12.45 -16.64 1.27
N LEU A 239 12.84 -15.41 1.64
CA LEU A 239 11.96 -14.26 1.79
C LEU A 239 12.64 -13.01 1.20
N PRO A 240 12.86 -12.98 -0.13
CA PRO A 240 13.63 -11.92 -0.75
C PRO A 240 12.81 -10.62 -0.77
N PRO A 241 13.44 -9.45 -0.57
CA PRO A 241 12.80 -8.17 -0.84
C PRO A 241 12.40 -8.08 -2.32
N LEU A 242 11.11 -7.87 -2.55
CA LEU A 242 10.47 -7.82 -3.85
C LEU A 242 9.35 -6.76 -3.86
N PRO A 243 8.87 -6.31 -5.04
CA PRO A 243 7.88 -5.25 -5.10
C PRO A 243 6.59 -5.54 -4.33
N ASP A 244 6.15 -6.81 -4.31
CA ASP A 244 4.90 -7.23 -3.67
C ASP A 244 4.98 -7.29 -2.14
N ASN A 245 6.18 -7.38 -1.57
CA ASN A 245 6.39 -7.44 -0.11
C ASN A 245 7.23 -6.26 0.42
N THR A 246 7.50 -5.28 -0.43
CA THR A 246 8.17 -4.02 -0.10
C THR A 246 7.14 -2.91 -0.09
N THR A 247 7.29 -1.94 0.81
CA THR A 247 6.54 -0.68 0.73
C THR A 247 7.48 0.50 0.95
N SER A 248 6.97 1.72 0.92
CA SER A 248 7.79 2.90 1.22
C SER A 248 6.99 4.01 1.88
N ILE A 249 7.64 4.71 2.80
CA ILE A 249 7.14 5.91 3.46
C ILE A 249 8.19 6.98 3.25
N GLU A 250 7.77 8.10 2.66
CA GLU A 250 8.65 9.23 2.33
C GLU A 250 9.95 8.83 1.61
N LYS A 251 11.05 8.75 2.37
CA LYS A 251 12.43 8.55 1.92
C LYS A 251 12.97 7.15 2.26
N SER A 252 12.12 6.23 2.68
CA SER A 252 12.56 4.93 3.14
C SER A 252 11.79 3.82 2.44
N PHE A 253 12.51 2.76 2.07
CA PHE A 253 11.90 1.48 1.73
C PHE A 253 11.72 0.66 3.00
N PHE A 254 10.64 -0.10 3.08
CA PHE A 254 10.42 -1.10 4.12
C PHE A 254 10.43 -2.45 3.44
N ILE A 255 11.34 -3.32 3.85
CA ILE A 255 11.58 -4.63 3.24
C ILE A 255 11.48 -5.75 4.27
N PRO A 256 11.14 -6.98 3.84
CA PRO A 256 11.18 -8.12 4.72
C PRO A 256 12.64 -8.51 5.03
N THR A 257 12.84 -9.10 6.21
CA THR A 257 14.02 -9.88 6.57
C THR A 257 13.54 -11.18 7.22
N LEU A 258 14.43 -12.12 7.53
CA LEU A 258 14.03 -13.37 8.18
C LEU A 258 13.45 -13.20 9.59
N THR A 259 13.76 -12.10 10.27
CA THR A 259 13.38 -11.89 11.67
C THR A 259 12.33 -10.79 11.83
N VAL A 260 12.67 -9.56 11.43
CA VAL A 260 11.81 -8.38 11.52
C VAL A 260 11.88 -7.55 10.24
N PRO A 261 10.81 -6.84 9.85
CA PRO A 261 10.91 -5.85 8.78
C PRO A 261 12.02 -4.84 9.08
N ALA A 262 12.63 -4.34 8.01
CA ALA A 262 13.68 -3.34 8.12
C ALA A 262 13.40 -2.13 7.23
N GLU A 263 13.80 -0.97 7.73
CA GLU A 263 13.81 0.30 7.00
C GLU A 263 15.13 0.45 6.27
N VAL A 264 15.10 0.78 4.98
CA VAL A 264 16.26 1.18 4.17
C VAL A 264 16.10 2.66 3.84
N ASP A 265 16.87 3.49 4.53
CA ASP A 265 16.83 4.95 4.36
C ASP A 265 17.72 5.38 3.17
N ILE A 266 17.12 6.09 2.21
CA ILE A 266 17.83 6.48 0.96
C ILE A 266 18.84 7.61 1.16
N ASP A 267 18.78 8.36 2.25
CA ASP A 267 19.70 9.50 2.46
C ASP A 267 21.00 9.01 3.13
N SER A 268 20.90 8.11 4.11
CA SER A 268 22.00 7.51 4.87
C SER A 268 22.55 6.23 4.27
N MET A 269 21.80 5.56 3.38
CA MET A 269 22.16 4.26 2.79
C MET A 269 22.36 3.18 3.85
N LYS A 270 21.54 3.17 4.90
CA LYS A 270 21.60 2.19 5.99
C LYS A 270 20.31 1.42 6.11
N LEU A 271 20.44 0.13 6.45
CA LEU A 271 19.33 -0.71 6.86
C LEU A 271 19.17 -0.66 8.40
N LYS A 272 17.95 -0.42 8.87
CA LYS A 272 17.60 -0.36 10.29
C LYS A 272 16.46 -1.35 10.59
N PRO A 273 16.70 -2.42 11.35
CA PRO A 273 15.65 -3.34 11.79
C PRO A 273 14.60 -2.66 12.69
N ILE A 274 13.33 -2.98 12.50
CA ILE A 274 12.22 -2.45 13.31
C ILE A 274 12.01 -3.34 14.55
N ASN A 275 12.99 -3.33 15.46
CA ASN A 275 13.05 -4.28 16.57
C ASN A 275 11.88 -4.19 17.58
N ASN A 276 11.22 -3.02 17.68
CA ASN A 276 10.07 -2.83 18.57
C ASN A 276 8.95 -3.86 18.32
N ILE A 277 8.84 -4.39 17.09
CA ILE A 277 7.82 -5.38 16.75
C ILE A 277 7.99 -6.70 17.53
N ILE A 278 9.21 -7.07 17.92
CA ILE A 278 9.47 -8.27 18.73
C ILE A 278 8.88 -8.09 20.12
N GLU A 279 9.00 -6.89 20.69
CA GLU A 279 8.43 -6.57 22.00
C GLU A 279 6.90 -6.55 21.94
N TYR A 280 6.34 -5.97 20.88
CA TYR A 280 4.89 -5.97 20.64
C TYR A 280 4.35 -7.38 20.43
N GLN A 281 5.04 -8.24 19.68
CA GLN A 281 4.69 -9.64 19.52
C GLN A 281 4.62 -10.35 20.88
N LYS A 282 5.67 -10.21 21.70
CA LYS A 282 5.72 -10.82 23.04
C LYS A 282 4.60 -10.31 23.96
N LYS A 283 4.24 -9.03 23.86
CA LYS A 283 3.24 -8.41 24.74
C LYS A 283 1.80 -8.73 24.30
N TYR A 284 1.49 -8.57 23.02
CA TYR A 284 0.11 -8.57 22.53
C TYR A 284 -0.26 -9.81 21.73
N ALA A 285 0.73 -10.50 21.14
CA ALA A 285 0.52 -11.65 20.28
C ALA A 285 1.37 -12.85 20.74
N SER A 286 1.55 -13.03 22.06
CA SER A 286 2.46 -14.04 22.62
C SER A 286 2.13 -15.47 22.19
N GLU A 287 0.86 -15.72 21.86
CA GLU A 287 0.37 -16.98 21.30
C GLU A 287 0.92 -17.31 19.92
N THR A 288 1.34 -16.31 19.13
CA THR A 288 2.03 -16.53 17.85
C THR A 288 3.34 -17.29 18.06
N LEU A 289 4.02 -17.13 19.20
CA LEU A 289 5.25 -17.86 19.53
C LEU A 289 5.03 -19.38 19.67
N LYS A 290 3.77 -19.82 19.77
CA LYS A 290 3.36 -21.23 19.81
C LYS A 290 2.79 -21.72 18.48
N SER A 291 2.93 -20.94 17.39
CA SER A 291 2.38 -21.31 16.09
C SER A 291 2.98 -22.62 15.57
N ALA A 292 2.18 -23.37 14.83
CA ALA A 292 2.59 -24.63 14.22
C ALA A 292 3.66 -24.45 13.13
N MET A 293 3.89 -23.23 12.65
CA MET A 293 4.88 -22.88 11.63
C MET A 293 5.73 -21.67 12.09
N PRO A 294 6.94 -21.48 11.53
CA PRO A 294 7.73 -20.29 11.77
C PRO A 294 6.91 -19.02 11.49
N VAL A 295 6.90 -18.10 12.46
CA VAL A 295 6.15 -16.85 12.36
C VAL A 295 7.00 -15.81 11.66
N ASN A 296 6.68 -15.54 10.40
CA ASN A 296 7.24 -14.40 9.69
C ASN A 296 6.45 -13.13 10.07
N ILE A 297 7.17 -12.04 10.23
CA ILE A 297 6.58 -10.72 10.44
C ILE A 297 6.51 -10.04 9.08
N GLU A 298 5.30 -9.92 8.55
CA GLU A 298 5.04 -9.51 7.16
C GLU A 298 4.79 -8.01 7.06
N ILE A 299 5.25 -7.39 5.97
CA ILE A 299 4.81 -6.05 5.59
C ILE A 299 3.49 -6.19 4.84
N LEU A 300 2.44 -5.54 5.34
CA LEU A 300 1.11 -5.55 4.71
C LEU A 300 0.91 -4.35 3.79
N GLY A 301 1.63 -3.25 4.04
CA GLY A 301 1.54 -2.03 3.26
C GLY A 301 1.86 -0.78 4.08
N SER A 302 1.59 0.39 3.50
CA SER A 302 1.72 1.68 4.16
C SER A 302 0.66 2.67 3.66
N TYR A 303 0.22 3.55 4.57
CA TYR A 303 -0.69 4.64 4.25
C TYR A 303 -0.22 5.90 4.95
N GLU A 304 0.00 6.97 4.16
CA GLU A 304 0.64 8.20 4.66
C GLU A 304 1.99 7.90 5.33
N ASP A 305 2.11 8.13 6.63
CA ASP A 305 3.29 7.87 7.46
C ASP A 305 3.14 6.65 8.39
N ILE A 306 2.14 5.80 8.12
CA ILE A 306 1.84 4.60 8.90
C ILE A 306 2.25 3.35 8.13
N LEU A 307 3.05 2.50 8.77
CA LEU A 307 3.42 1.16 8.30
C LEU A 307 2.49 0.11 8.91
N PHE A 308 1.94 -0.79 8.10
CA PHE A 308 1.16 -1.92 8.58
C PHE A 308 2.00 -3.20 8.53
N VAL A 309 2.11 -3.85 9.69
CA VAL A 309 2.89 -5.08 9.87
C VAL A 309 2.00 -6.18 10.40
N GLY A 310 2.06 -7.36 9.78
CA GLY A 310 1.26 -8.53 10.10
C GLY A 310 2.06 -9.62 10.81
N ILE A 311 1.45 -10.27 11.80
CA ILE A 311 1.98 -11.47 12.45
C ILE A 311 0.89 -12.54 12.42
N GLN A 312 1.11 -13.61 11.66
CA GLN A 312 0.15 -14.69 11.51
C GLN A 312 0.32 -15.73 12.62
N MET A 313 -0.80 -16.22 13.13
CA MET A 313 -0.86 -17.39 14.01
C MET A 313 -1.51 -18.55 13.27
N VAL A 314 -0.71 -19.50 12.81
CA VAL A 314 -1.21 -20.74 12.21
C VAL A 314 -1.57 -21.73 13.32
N LYS A 315 -2.81 -22.22 13.27
CA LYS A 315 -3.37 -23.23 14.15
C LYS A 315 -3.65 -24.53 13.37
N PRO A 316 -3.50 -25.73 13.96
CA PRO A 316 -3.63 -26.98 13.21
C PRO A 316 -5.02 -27.27 12.61
N THR A 317 -6.08 -26.80 13.27
CA THR A 317 -7.48 -27.15 12.95
C THR A 317 -8.39 -25.94 12.81
N GLU A 318 -7.85 -24.73 12.90
CA GLU A 318 -8.60 -23.47 12.85
C GLU A 318 -8.00 -22.58 11.76
N PRO A 319 -8.81 -21.71 11.11
CA PRO A 319 -8.28 -20.67 10.26
C PRO A 319 -7.21 -19.85 11.00
N PRO A 320 -6.08 -19.53 10.36
CA PRO A 320 -5.03 -18.75 10.97
C PRO A 320 -5.53 -17.36 11.33
N GLU A 321 -5.12 -16.88 12.49
CA GLU A 321 -5.40 -15.51 12.91
C GLU A 321 -4.29 -14.57 12.42
N LEU A 322 -4.61 -13.29 12.29
CA LEU A 322 -3.64 -12.28 11.89
C LEU A 322 -3.69 -11.10 12.86
N TYR A 323 -2.56 -10.81 13.49
CA TYR A 323 -2.34 -9.59 14.26
C TYR A 323 -1.76 -8.53 13.34
N VAL A 324 -2.39 -7.36 13.27
CA VAL A 324 -1.95 -6.22 12.46
C VAL A 324 -1.59 -5.04 13.35
N PHE A 325 -0.32 -4.66 13.30
CA PHE A 325 0.23 -3.51 14.00
C PHE A 325 0.29 -2.32 13.04
N ALA A 326 -0.32 -1.20 13.42
CA ALA A 326 -0.12 0.08 12.77
C ALA A 326 1.03 0.82 13.46
N LEU A 327 2.11 1.09 12.75
CA LEU A 327 3.33 1.68 13.28
C LEU A 327 3.58 3.07 12.66
N LYS A 328 3.85 4.07 13.50
CA LYS A 328 4.34 5.38 13.09
C LYS A 328 5.67 5.65 13.79
N ASP A 329 6.73 5.94 13.04
CA ASP A 329 8.09 6.09 13.57
C ASP A 329 8.54 4.89 14.44
N GLY A 330 8.09 3.68 14.09
CA GLY A 330 8.34 2.44 14.84
C GLY A 330 7.54 2.30 16.15
N GLN A 331 6.65 3.25 16.48
CA GLN A 331 5.76 3.21 17.64
C GLN A 331 4.38 2.68 17.25
N MET A 332 3.80 1.83 18.10
CA MET A 332 2.48 1.25 17.84
C MET A 332 1.37 2.29 18.08
N MET A 333 0.64 2.61 17.02
CA MET A 333 -0.54 3.48 17.05
C MET A 333 -1.81 2.68 17.34
N GLY A 334 -1.89 1.45 16.86
CA GLY A 334 -3.05 0.59 17.04
C GLY A 334 -2.74 -0.88 16.75
N LEU A 335 -3.59 -1.75 17.30
CA LEU A 335 -3.54 -3.19 17.09
C LEU A 335 -4.93 -3.70 16.70
N LEU A 336 -4.96 -4.44 15.60
CA LEU A 336 -6.12 -5.14 15.07
C LEU A 336 -5.83 -6.64 15.07
N ARG A 337 -6.79 -7.46 15.52
CA ARG A 337 -6.72 -8.92 15.40
C ARG A 337 -7.84 -9.41 14.49
N ARG A 338 -7.47 -10.06 13.38
CA ARG A 338 -8.37 -10.73 12.46
C ARG A 338 -8.56 -12.18 12.93
N THR A 339 -9.78 -12.51 13.34
CA THR A 339 -10.18 -13.86 13.77
C THR A 339 -11.11 -14.49 12.73
N GLU A 340 -11.49 -15.75 12.93
CA GLU A 340 -12.53 -16.42 12.13
C GLU A 340 -13.87 -15.67 12.19
N LYS A 341 -14.24 -15.16 13.38
CA LYS A 341 -15.53 -14.51 13.63
C LYS A 341 -15.57 -13.06 13.15
N GLY A 342 -14.43 -12.38 13.09
CA GLY A 342 -14.47 -10.94 12.94
C GLY A 342 -13.14 -10.24 13.08
N ILE A 343 -13.25 -8.98 13.46
CA ILE A 343 -12.12 -8.11 13.75
C ILE A 343 -12.24 -7.62 15.20
N GLU A 344 -11.17 -7.75 15.97
CA GLU A 344 -11.04 -7.22 17.33
C GLU A 344 -10.04 -6.06 17.32
N LEU A 345 -10.38 -4.96 17.99
CA LEU A 345 -9.43 -3.88 18.27
C LEU A 345 -8.89 -4.05 19.68
N ILE A 346 -7.56 -4.05 19.80
CA ILE A 346 -6.86 -4.31 21.07
C ILE A 346 -6.15 -3.03 21.51
N ASP A 347 -6.30 -2.66 22.78
CA ASP A 347 -5.63 -1.50 23.36
C ASP A 347 -4.23 -1.80 23.92
N GLN A 348 -3.57 -0.77 24.46
CA GLN A 348 -2.23 -0.89 25.03
C GLN A 348 -2.19 -1.70 26.34
N GLU A 349 -3.33 -1.97 26.97
CA GLU A 349 -3.47 -2.87 28.14
C GLU A 349 -3.71 -4.33 27.72
N ASN A 350 -3.69 -4.61 26.40
CA ASN A 350 -4.00 -5.91 25.82
C ASN A 350 -5.45 -6.35 26.07
N LYS A 351 -6.39 -5.40 26.10
CA LYS A 351 -7.83 -5.66 26.20
C LYS A 351 -8.50 -5.41 24.86
N VAL A 352 -9.45 -6.29 24.52
CA VAL A 352 -10.34 -6.07 23.38
C VAL A 352 -11.29 -4.92 23.74
N VAL A 353 -11.22 -3.81 23.00
CA VAL A 353 -12.04 -2.62 23.24
C VAL A 353 -13.26 -2.54 22.34
N GLU A 354 -13.18 -3.14 21.15
CA GLU A 354 -14.28 -3.19 20.17
C GLU A 354 -14.18 -4.50 19.38
N THR A 355 -15.32 -5.00 18.92
CA THR A 355 -15.44 -6.20 18.08
C THR A 355 -16.40 -5.93 16.94
N TYR A 356 -15.99 -6.29 15.72
CA TYR A 356 -16.76 -6.15 14.50
C TYR A 356 -17.06 -7.54 13.93
N ASP A 357 -18.35 -7.86 13.78
CA ASP A 357 -18.84 -9.13 13.24
C ASP A 357 -18.72 -9.14 11.71
N ILE A 358 -17.49 -9.32 11.24
CA ILE A 358 -17.15 -9.41 9.82
C ILE A 358 -16.47 -10.77 9.61
N PRO A 359 -17.23 -11.86 9.49
CA PRO A 359 -16.68 -13.21 9.49
C PRO A 359 -15.73 -13.45 8.33
N ARG A 360 -14.76 -14.33 8.53
CA ARG A 360 -13.82 -14.72 7.47
C ARG A 360 -14.48 -15.74 6.56
N SER A 361 -14.35 -15.54 5.25
CA SER A 361 -14.84 -16.56 4.32
C SER A 361 -13.95 -17.80 4.41
N SER A 362 -14.59 -18.96 4.64
CA SER A 362 -13.92 -20.25 4.85
C SER A 362 -13.16 -20.75 3.62
N SER A 363 -13.50 -20.24 2.43
CA SER A 363 -12.91 -20.59 1.15
C SER A 363 -11.48 -20.07 0.93
N PHE A 364 -11.03 -19.10 1.75
CA PHE A 364 -9.66 -18.58 1.71
C PHE A 364 -8.63 -19.57 2.27
N GLY A 365 -9.04 -20.69 2.89
CA GLY A 365 -8.11 -21.75 3.30
C GLY A 365 -6.98 -21.30 4.23
N GLY A 366 -7.20 -20.19 4.95
CA GLY A 366 -6.23 -19.54 5.81
C GLY A 366 -5.34 -18.47 5.17
N GLU A 367 -5.54 -18.16 3.90
CA GLU A 367 -4.87 -17.05 3.24
C GLU A 367 -5.49 -15.69 3.61
N ARG A 368 -4.70 -14.62 3.51
CA ARG A 368 -5.10 -13.27 3.92
C ARG A 368 -6.31 -12.78 3.12
N ASP A 369 -7.36 -12.41 3.84
CA ASP A 369 -8.58 -11.78 3.30
C ASP A 369 -8.62 -10.27 3.57
N ILE A 370 -7.71 -9.75 4.39
CA ILE A 370 -7.57 -8.32 4.69
C ILE A 370 -6.42 -7.70 3.88
N ILE A 371 -6.68 -6.54 3.29
CA ILE A 371 -5.77 -5.82 2.40
C ILE A 371 -5.56 -4.41 2.96
N PHE A 372 -4.31 -4.00 3.11
CA PHE A 372 -3.95 -2.62 3.43
C PHE A 372 -3.43 -1.92 2.18
N PRO A 373 -3.49 -0.57 2.12
CA PRO A 373 -2.86 0.20 1.06
C PRO A 373 -1.40 -0.19 0.95
N ASN A 374 -0.99 -0.62 -0.24
CA ASN A 374 0.41 -0.73 -0.61
C ASN A 374 0.53 -0.20 -2.02
N THR A 375 1.23 0.92 -2.19
CA THR A 375 1.38 1.50 -3.52
C THR A 375 2.45 0.76 -4.34
N SER A 376 3.20 -0.13 -3.72
CA SER A 376 4.24 -0.95 -4.33
C SER A 376 3.67 -2.31 -4.74
N GLY A 377 4.03 -2.78 -5.94
CA GLY A 377 3.60 -4.08 -6.45
C GLY A 377 4.12 -4.39 -7.85
N THR A 378 3.88 -5.61 -8.32
CA THR A 378 4.26 -6.10 -9.66
C THR A 378 3.16 -6.97 -10.29
N ASN A 379 3.12 -7.00 -11.62
CA ASN A 379 2.16 -7.76 -12.43
C ASN A 379 2.70 -9.14 -12.84
N SER A 380 3.96 -9.43 -12.54
CA SER A 380 4.58 -10.72 -12.81
C SER A 380 4.11 -11.76 -11.78
N MET A 381 3.71 -12.94 -12.22
CA MET A 381 3.74 -14.12 -11.34
C MET A 381 5.22 -14.40 -11.05
N MET A 382 5.57 -14.70 -9.79
CA MET A 382 6.93 -15.20 -9.52
C MET A 382 7.10 -16.51 -10.27
N GLU A 383 8.15 -16.60 -11.08
CA GLU A 383 8.64 -17.88 -11.62
C GLU A 383 9.40 -18.66 -10.54
#